data_AF-A0A1V2VTT4-F1
#
_entry.id   AF-A0A1V2VTT4-F1
#
_cell.length_a   1.000
_cell.length_b   1.000
_cell.length_c   1.000
_cell.angle_alpha   90.00
_cell.angle_beta   90.00
_cell.angle_gamma   90.00
#
_symmetry.space_group_name_H-M   'P 1'
#
loop_
_entity.id
_entity.type
_entity.pdbx_description
1 polymer ?
#
loop_
_entity_poly.entity_id
_entity_poly.type
_entity_poly.pdbx_seq_one_letter_code
_entity_poly.pdbx_strand_id
1 'polypeptide(L)'
;MMEDLFENTFSSYEITPNPIVWRDEFNKYLEKWGEEVYESIALIYNFDRIDTKLLESKEFLIDSIKVNPQLYDFLCEEKQLQNNKDLKHAYWHSMVSIVGAHYGNINDKELYDNKNLALVAIEGYAIAQVVKHCSERLLDDEQVMYASALQNPEALSKASMRLREDPEFMLKICKECSNAIEFLGPQLLTDVGENDPVEYLTKRVQNDKLAKQLSEKPITKAQRLSDELEDEDFTYKPAIAKTNRTKL
;
A
#
# COMPACT_ATOMS: atom_id res chain seq x y z
N MET A 1 23.36 -34.88 16.88
CA MET A 1 23.82 -35.34 15.54
C MET A 1 23.03 -34.74 14.37
N MET A 2 21.75 -34.38 14.50
CA MET A 2 21.03 -33.57 13.49
C MET A 2 20.92 -32.08 13.83
N GLU A 3 21.26 -31.67 15.06
CA GLU A 3 21.40 -30.25 15.43
C GLU A 3 22.76 -29.66 14.99
N ASP A 4 23.84 -30.46 15.03
CA ASP A 4 25.21 -30.00 14.67
C ASP A 4 25.45 -29.77 13.17
N LEU A 5 24.55 -30.29 12.30
CA LEU A 5 24.58 -30.12 10.85
C LEU A 5 23.99 -28.77 10.42
N PHE A 6 23.07 -28.23 11.24
CA PHE A 6 22.37 -26.96 11.00
C PHE A 6 23.30 -25.75 11.18
N GLU A 7 24.26 -25.81 12.12
CA GLU A 7 25.18 -24.69 12.35
C GLU A 7 26.32 -24.59 11.31
N ASN A 8 26.75 -25.72 10.73
CA ASN A 8 27.96 -25.75 9.91
C ASN A 8 27.75 -25.49 8.40
N THR A 9 26.51 -25.53 7.90
CA THR A 9 26.22 -25.37 6.46
C THR A 9 25.85 -23.95 6.04
N PHE A 10 25.55 -23.06 6.98
CA PHE A 10 25.22 -21.64 6.72
C PHE A 10 26.41 -20.67 6.90
N SER A 11 27.64 -21.19 7.10
CA SER A 11 28.82 -20.38 7.43
C SER A 11 29.43 -19.58 6.25
N SER A 12 28.98 -19.73 5.01
CA SER A 12 29.59 -19.04 3.85
C SER A 12 28.72 -17.97 3.18
N TYR A 13 27.49 -17.79 3.63
CA TYR A 13 26.66 -16.62 3.33
C TYR A 13 25.85 -16.29 4.58
N GLU A 14 26.12 -15.15 5.21
CA GLU A 14 25.33 -14.61 6.34
C GLU A 14 23.91 -14.23 5.89
N ILE A 15 23.11 -15.21 5.49
CA ILE A 15 21.66 -15.09 5.42
C ILE A 15 21.18 -15.76 6.70
N THR A 16 21.07 -14.98 7.78
CA THR A 16 20.34 -15.43 8.96
C THR A 16 18.88 -15.61 8.56
N PRO A 17 18.32 -16.83 8.53
CA PRO A 17 16.89 -16.99 8.37
C PRO A 17 16.28 -16.47 9.66
N ASN A 18 15.31 -15.55 9.61
CA ASN A 18 14.52 -15.20 10.80
C ASN A 18 13.70 -16.43 11.22
N PRO A 19 14.12 -17.23 12.22
CA PRO A 19 13.68 -18.64 12.34
C PRO A 19 12.23 -18.77 12.82
N ILE A 20 11.66 -17.69 13.37
CA ILE A 20 10.36 -17.72 14.06
C ILE A 20 9.20 -17.65 13.07
N VAL A 21 9.34 -16.89 11.97
CA VAL A 21 8.26 -16.75 10.97
C VAL A 21 8.10 -18.01 10.13
N TRP A 22 9.22 -18.69 9.82
CA TRP A 22 9.21 -19.84 8.92
C TRP A 22 8.74 -21.14 9.58
N ARG A 23 8.93 -21.30 10.89
CA ARG A 23 8.60 -22.58 11.56
C ARG A 23 7.10 -22.89 11.52
N ASP A 24 6.27 -21.88 11.77
CA ASP A 24 4.81 -22.06 11.84
C ASP A 24 4.17 -22.19 10.46
N GLU A 25 4.68 -21.49 9.44
CA GLU A 25 4.25 -21.73 8.06
C GLU A 25 4.72 -23.09 7.55
N PHE A 26 5.96 -23.46 7.83
CA PHE A 26 6.55 -24.75 7.45
C PHE A 26 5.75 -25.94 7.99
N ASN A 27 5.33 -25.89 9.27
CA ASN A 27 4.52 -26.94 9.87
C ASN A 27 3.15 -27.11 9.18
N LYS A 28 2.52 -26.02 8.69
CA LYS A 28 1.27 -26.10 7.92
C LYS A 28 1.45 -26.85 6.59
N TYR A 29 2.61 -26.71 5.95
CA TYR A 29 2.90 -27.42 4.70
C TYR A 29 3.16 -28.91 4.93
N LEU A 30 3.79 -29.29 6.06
CA LEU A 30 3.94 -30.69 6.46
C LEU A 30 2.60 -31.37 6.71
N GLU A 31 1.65 -30.69 7.35
CA GLU A 31 0.29 -31.21 7.54
C GLU A 31 -0.46 -31.37 6.21
N LYS A 32 -0.27 -30.41 5.29
CA LYS A 32 -0.95 -30.39 3.98
C LYS A 32 -0.42 -31.44 3.01
N TRP A 33 0.88 -31.72 3.04
CA TRP A 33 1.53 -32.54 2.00
C TRP A 33 2.31 -33.77 2.52
N GLY A 34 2.50 -33.94 3.83
CA GLY A 34 3.09 -35.15 4.46
C GLY A 34 4.62 -35.12 4.66
N GLU A 35 5.16 -36.14 5.34
CA GLU A 35 6.61 -36.32 5.60
C GLU A 35 7.44 -36.53 4.32
N GLU A 36 6.86 -37.11 3.28
CA GLU A 36 7.51 -37.26 1.96
C GLU A 36 7.91 -35.89 1.37
N VAL A 37 7.13 -34.85 1.69
CA VAL A 37 7.42 -33.48 1.30
C VAL A 37 8.53 -32.87 2.13
N TYR A 38 8.75 -33.28 3.38
CA TYR A 38 9.93 -32.87 4.17
C TYR A 38 11.23 -33.38 3.54
N GLU A 39 11.27 -34.66 3.16
CA GLU A 39 12.44 -35.27 2.52
C GLU A 39 12.67 -34.70 1.11
N SER A 40 11.58 -34.40 0.42
CA SER A 40 11.60 -33.73 -0.88
C SER A 40 12.04 -32.28 -0.75
N ILE A 41 11.62 -31.55 0.30
CA ILE A 41 11.82 -30.10 0.53
C ILE A 41 13.24 -29.72 1.01
N ALA A 42 14.07 -30.71 1.36
CA ALA A 42 15.51 -30.52 1.65
C ALA A 42 16.36 -30.25 0.37
N LEU A 43 15.98 -29.22 -0.39
CA LEU A 43 15.69 -29.23 -1.83
C LEU A 43 16.77 -29.00 -2.90
N ILE A 44 18.06 -28.92 -2.63
CA ILE A 44 19.00 -28.77 -3.78
C ILE A 44 19.37 -30.15 -4.38
N TYR A 45 19.38 -31.20 -3.57
CA TYR A 45 20.01 -32.48 -3.94
C TYR A 45 19.05 -33.64 -4.26
N ASN A 46 17.74 -33.46 -4.06
CA ASN A 46 16.75 -34.55 -4.19
C ASN A 46 15.60 -34.24 -5.17
N PHE A 47 15.73 -33.23 -6.04
CA PHE A 47 14.65 -32.85 -6.96
C PHE A 47 14.23 -34.00 -7.88
N ASP A 48 15.17 -34.83 -8.32
CA ASP A 48 14.93 -36.06 -9.10
C ASP A 48 14.00 -37.07 -8.41
N ARG A 49 13.77 -36.91 -7.10
CA ARG A 49 12.90 -37.78 -6.29
C ARG A 49 11.50 -37.20 -6.08
N ILE A 50 11.23 -35.97 -6.51
CA ILE A 50 9.90 -35.38 -6.39
C ILE A 50 8.98 -36.07 -7.41
N ASP A 51 7.85 -36.59 -6.93
CA ASP A 51 6.84 -37.21 -7.79
C ASP A 51 6.41 -36.23 -8.90
N THR A 52 6.40 -36.69 -10.14
CA THR A 52 6.05 -35.88 -11.32
C THR A 52 4.67 -35.25 -11.20
N LYS A 53 3.72 -35.88 -10.50
CA LYS A 53 2.39 -35.33 -10.23
C LYS A 53 2.43 -34.08 -9.35
N LEU A 54 3.34 -34.03 -8.37
CA LEU A 54 3.52 -32.84 -7.52
C LEU A 54 4.10 -31.68 -8.33
N LEU A 55 5.00 -31.99 -9.26
CA LEU A 55 5.57 -31.01 -10.17
C LEU A 55 4.57 -30.49 -11.24
N GLU A 56 3.39 -31.07 -11.35
CA GLU A 56 2.27 -30.54 -12.15
C GLU A 56 1.37 -29.60 -11.32
N SER A 57 1.47 -29.65 -9.99
CA SER A 57 0.69 -28.79 -9.09
C SER A 57 1.35 -27.42 -8.95
N LYS A 58 0.76 -26.41 -9.61
CA LYS A 58 1.17 -25.01 -9.48
C LYS A 58 1.19 -24.54 -8.01
N GLU A 59 0.20 -24.96 -7.22
CA GLU A 59 0.11 -24.61 -5.80
C GLU A 59 1.28 -25.18 -5.01
N PHE A 60 1.60 -26.46 -5.22
CA PHE A 60 2.77 -27.11 -4.60
C PHE A 60 4.07 -26.41 -4.99
N LEU A 61 4.24 -26.07 -6.27
CA LEU A 61 5.44 -25.36 -6.74
C LEU A 61 5.58 -23.97 -6.10
N ILE A 62 4.49 -23.20 -6.01
CA ILE A 62 4.49 -21.88 -5.36
C ILE A 62 4.86 -22.03 -3.88
N ASP A 63 4.22 -22.96 -3.18
CA ASP A 63 4.46 -23.21 -1.76
C ASP A 63 5.92 -23.67 -1.52
N SER A 64 6.47 -24.50 -2.41
CA SER A 64 7.86 -24.96 -2.33
C SER A 64 8.86 -23.85 -2.56
N ILE A 65 8.63 -22.97 -3.56
CA ILE A 65 9.48 -21.78 -3.81
C ILE A 65 9.43 -20.82 -2.62
N LYS A 66 8.28 -20.70 -1.95
CA LYS A 66 8.19 -19.85 -0.77
C LYS A 66 9.13 -20.30 0.34
N VAL A 67 9.26 -21.62 0.54
CA VAL A 67 10.15 -22.24 1.54
C VAL A 67 11.61 -22.19 1.09
N ASN A 68 11.90 -22.51 -0.18
CA ASN A 68 13.25 -22.45 -0.74
C ASN A 68 13.25 -21.75 -2.12
N PRO A 69 13.55 -20.44 -2.17
CA PRO A 69 13.52 -19.67 -3.41
C PRO A 69 14.51 -20.17 -4.48
N GLN A 70 15.60 -20.84 -4.11
CA GLN A 70 16.59 -21.37 -5.05
C GLN A 70 16.00 -22.42 -6.00
N LEU A 71 14.86 -23.03 -5.63
CA LEU A 71 14.13 -23.90 -6.54
C LEU A 71 13.65 -23.23 -7.81
N TYR A 72 13.39 -21.93 -7.77
CA TYR A 72 12.91 -21.21 -8.94
C TYR A 72 13.91 -21.31 -10.08
N ASP A 73 15.21 -21.15 -9.79
CA ASP A 73 16.28 -21.22 -10.79
C ASP A 73 16.33 -22.62 -11.42
N PHE A 74 16.29 -23.67 -10.59
CA PHE A 74 16.23 -25.07 -11.04
C PHE A 74 14.99 -25.37 -11.91
N LEU A 75 13.81 -24.95 -11.45
CA LEU A 75 12.54 -25.15 -12.16
C LEU A 75 12.51 -24.44 -13.53
N CYS A 76 13.20 -23.31 -13.65
CA CYS A 76 13.33 -22.58 -14.90
C CYS A 76 14.18 -23.35 -15.92
N GLU A 77 15.25 -24.01 -15.47
CA GLU A 77 16.16 -24.78 -16.33
C GLU A 77 15.51 -26.05 -16.89
N GLU A 78 14.77 -26.81 -16.08
CA GLU A 78 14.25 -28.11 -16.51
C GLU A 78 12.91 -28.06 -17.24
N LYS A 79 11.99 -27.16 -16.84
CA LYS A 79 10.59 -27.22 -17.27
C LYS A 79 10.12 -26.02 -18.10
N GLN A 80 11.02 -25.14 -18.53
CA GLN A 80 10.66 -23.91 -19.25
C GLN A 80 9.61 -23.06 -18.49
N LEU A 81 9.56 -23.18 -17.16
CA LEU A 81 8.62 -22.45 -16.31
C LEU A 81 9.03 -21.00 -16.04
N GLN A 82 10.12 -20.54 -16.66
CA GLN A 82 10.62 -19.15 -16.60
C GLN A 82 9.58 -18.09 -16.95
N ASN A 83 8.54 -18.45 -17.71
CA ASN A 83 7.45 -17.56 -18.10
C ASN A 83 6.22 -17.66 -17.19
N ASN A 84 6.24 -18.54 -16.18
CA ASN A 84 5.15 -18.64 -15.22
C ASN A 84 5.18 -17.45 -14.27
N LYS A 85 4.26 -16.50 -14.52
CA LYS A 85 4.16 -15.28 -13.72
C LYS A 85 4.03 -15.59 -12.23
N ASP A 86 3.18 -16.55 -11.84
CA ASP A 86 2.93 -16.82 -10.42
C ASP A 86 4.14 -17.38 -9.68
N LEU A 87 4.93 -18.25 -10.33
CA LEU A 87 6.18 -18.77 -9.75
C LEU A 87 7.22 -17.66 -9.60
N LYS A 88 7.32 -16.77 -10.61
CA LYS A 88 8.20 -15.61 -10.57
C LYS A 88 7.79 -14.62 -9.46
N HIS A 89 6.49 -14.41 -9.26
CA HIS A 89 5.96 -13.60 -8.17
C HIS A 89 6.29 -14.23 -6.81
N ALA A 90 6.09 -15.55 -6.64
CA ALA A 90 6.44 -16.27 -5.41
C ALA A 90 7.93 -16.17 -5.09
N TYR A 91 8.78 -16.37 -6.10
CA TYR A 91 10.23 -16.22 -5.99
C TYR A 91 10.62 -14.82 -5.50
N TRP A 92 10.19 -13.77 -6.21
CA TRP A 92 10.56 -12.40 -5.85
C TRP A 92 9.98 -11.97 -4.51
N HIS A 93 8.76 -12.39 -4.18
CA HIS A 93 8.19 -12.18 -2.86
C HIS A 93 9.10 -12.76 -1.77
N SER A 94 9.51 -14.01 -1.91
CA SER A 94 10.39 -14.63 -0.91
C SER A 94 11.79 -14.01 -0.87
N MET A 95 12.39 -13.69 -2.01
CA MET A 95 13.70 -13.01 -2.06
C MET A 95 13.67 -11.66 -1.35
N VAL A 96 12.63 -10.86 -1.60
CA VAL A 96 12.43 -9.55 -0.96
C VAL A 96 12.08 -9.71 0.52
N SER A 97 11.31 -10.74 0.91
CA SER A 97 11.00 -11.02 2.31
C SER A 97 12.23 -11.42 3.13
N ILE A 98 13.19 -12.11 2.51
CA ILE A 98 14.46 -12.49 3.14
C ILE A 98 15.36 -11.26 3.30
N VAL A 99 15.54 -10.48 2.22
CA VAL A 99 16.29 -9.23 2.23
C VAL A 99 15.60 -8.22 1.32
N GLY A 100 15.04 -7.16 1.91
CA GLY A 100 14.27 -6.14 1.20
C GLY A 100 15.02 -5.50 0.02
N ALA A 101 16.35 -5.39 0.12
CA ALA A 101 17.19 -4.81 -0.93
C ALA A 101 17.12 -5.56 -2.28
N HIS A 102 16.68 -6.82 -2.30
CA HIS A 102 16.43 -7.55 -3.55
C HIS A 102 15.36 -6.91 -4.44
N TYR A 103 14.52 -6.01 -3.90
CA TYR A 103 13.53 -5.29 -4.69
C TYR A 103 14.18 -4.58 -5.89
N GLY A 104 15.33 -3.93 -5.70
CA GLY A 104 16.04 -3.25 -6.79
C GLY A 104 16.66 -4.17 -7.84
N ASN A 105 16.73 -5.48 -7.56
CA ASN A 105 17.28 -6.50 -8.46
C ASN A 105 16.20 -7.19 -9.30
N ILE A 106 14.92 -6.85 -9.09
CA ILE A 106 13.81 -7.46 -9.81
C ILE A 106 13.99 -7.23 -11.32
N ASN A 107 14.07 -8.33 -12.07
CA ASN A 107 14.19 -8.34 -13.52
C ASN A 107 12.84 -8.32 -14.26
N ASP A 108 11.74 -8.12 -13.52
CA ASP A 108 10.40 -7.95 -14.05
C ASP A 108 9.85 -6.57 -13.75
N LYS A 109 9.62 -5.76 -14.78
CA LYS A 109 9.08 -4.42 -14.56
C LYS A 109 7.63 -4.45 -14.07
N GLU A 110 6.85 -5.49 -14.39
CA GLU A 110 5.46 -5.58 -13.91
C GLU A 110 5.40 -5.72 -12.38
N LEU A 111 6.40 -6.36 -11.77
CA LEU A 111 6.49 -6.54 -10.32
C LEU A 111 6.74 -5.24 -9.56
N TYR A 112 7.28 -4.21 -10.21
CA TYR A 112 7.44 -2.89 -9.60
C TYR A 112 6.12 -2.15 -9.37
N ASP A 113 5.01 -2.63 -9.94
CA ASP A 113 3.67 -2.16 -9.62
C ASP A 113 2.99 -3.01 -8.53
N ASN A 114 3.65 -4.05 -8.00
CA ASN A 114 3.08 -4.90 -6.96
C ASN A 114 3.19 -4.24 -5.59
N LYS A 115 2.04 -3.76 -5.08
CA LYS A 115 1.92 -3.09 -3.78
C LYS A 115 2.43 -3.94 -2.61
N ASN A 116 2.06 -5.22 -2.55
CA ASN A 116 2.47 -6.10 -1.44
C ASN A 116 3.99 -6.28 -1.43
N LEU A 117 4.57 -6.48 -2.61
CA LEU A 117 6.02 -6.62 -2.74
C LEU A 117 6.77 -5.34 -2.31
N ALA A 118 6.24 -4.17 -2.66
CA ALA A 118 6.78 -2.89 -2.22
C ALA A 118 6.69 -2.72 -0.69
N LEU A 119 5.57 -3.09 -0.07
CA LEU A 119 5.40 -3.02 1.39
C LEU A 119 6.35 -3.96 2.12
N VAL A 120 6.51 -5.21 1.66
CA VAL A 120 7.48 -6.16 2.23
C VAL A 120 8.91 -5.61 2.11
N ALA A 121 9.25 -4.98 0.98
CA ALA A 121 10.55 -4.34 0.82
C ALA A 121 10.76 -3.16 1.77
N ILE A 122 9.72 -2.34 2.00
CA ILE A 122 9.76 -1.24 2.98
C ILE A 122 9.94 -1.80 4.39
N GLU A 123 9.21 -2.84 4.78
CA GLU A 123 9.39 -3.52 6.07
C GLU A 123 10.83 -4.03 6.25
N GLY A 124 11.46 -4.48 5.17
CA GLY A 124 12.88 -4.83 5.10
C GLY A 124 13.86 -3.64 4.95
N TYR A 125 13.46 -2.42 5.30
CA TYR A 125 14.25 -1.18 5.25
C TYR A 125 14.80 -0.81 3.85
N ALA A 126 14.17 -1.27 2.77
CA ALA A 126 14.62 -1.04 1.40
C ALA A 126 13.92 0.13 0.70
N ILE A 127 13.56 1.17 1.45
CA ILE A 127 12.81 2.36 0.97
C ILE A 127 13.46 2.97 -0.27
N ALA A 128 14.80 3.10 -0.28
CA ALA A 128 15.54 3.67 -1.40
C ALA A 128 15.35 2.86 -2.69
N GLN A 129 15.23 1.52 -2.61
CA GLN A 129 14.95 0.68 -3.77
C GLN A 129 13.51 0.81 -4.21
N VAL A 130 12.56 0.82 -3.26
CA VAL A 130 11.13 0.96 -3.57
C VAL A 130 10.87 2.29 -4.26
N VAL A 131 11.31 3.38 -3.67
CA VAL A 131 11.11 4.73 -4.19
C VAL A 131 11.79 4.95 -5.54
N LYS A 132 12.92 4.28 -5.81
CA LYS A 132 13.64 4.36 -7.09
C LYS A 132 12.97 3.57 -8.21
N HIS A 133 12.36 2.43 -7.89
CA HIS A 133 11.95 1.45 -8.90
C HIS A 133 10.44 1.25 -9.03
N CYS A 134 9.65 1.51 -7.98
CA CYS A 134 8.21 1.30 -8.02
C CYS A 134 7.52 2.21 -9.05
N SER A 135 6.31 1.83 -9.44
CA SER A 135 5.52 2.62 -10.37
C SER A 135 5.09 3.96 -9.78
N GLU A 136 4.80 4.95 -10.65
CA GLU A 136 4.20 6.22 -10.23
C GLU A 136 2.87 6.02 -9.50
N ARG A 137 2.12 4.97 -9.86
CA ARG A 137 0.88 4.57 -9.16
C ARG A 137 1.14 4.20 -7.70
N LEU A 138 2.25 3.53 -7.39
CA LEU A 138 2.64 3.21 -6.03
C LEU A 138 3.23 4.42 -5.29
N LEU A 139 3.90 5.35 -5.98
CA LEU A 139 4.30 6.65 -5.42
C LEU A 139 3.10 7.58 -5.13
N ASP A 140 1.94 7.27 -5.71
CA ASP A 140 0.65 7.89 -5.40
C ASP A 140 -0.20 7.05 -4.43
N ASP A 141 0.27 5.87 -3.98
CA ASP A 141 -0.46 5.04 -3.03
C ASP A 141 -0.23 5.50 -1.59
N GLU A 142 -1.32 5.82 -0.88
CA GLU A 142 -1.28 6.34 0.49
C GLU A 142 -0.55 5.40 1.44
N GLN A 143 -0.77 4.09 1.35
CA GLN A 143 -0.20 3.12 2.29
C GLN A 143 1.29 2.92 2.05
N VAL A 144 1.71 2.87 0.78
CA VAL A 144 3.13 2.73 0.40
C VAL A 144 3.92 3.96 0.86
N MET A 145 3.40 5.16 0.56
CA MET A 145 4.09 6.40 0.94
C MET A 145 4.03 6.68 2.44
N TYR A 146 2.95 6.31 3.12
CA TYR A 146 2.87 6.38 4.58
C TYR A 146 3.93 5.48 5.22
N ALA A 147 3.97 4.20 4.85
CA ALA A 147 4.94 3.24 5.39
C ALA A 147 6.40 3.68 5.12
N SER A 148 6.67 4.22 3.92
CA SER A 148 7.98 4.76 3.56
C SER A 148 8.35 5.98 4.41
N ALA A 149 7.41 6.92 4.60
CA ALA A 149 7.64 8.15 5.32
C ALA A 149 7.89 7.92 6.82
N LEU A 150 7.22 6.94 7.43
CA LEU A 150 7.45 6.59 8.84
C LEU A 150 8.88 6.12 9.12
N GLN A 151 9.55 5.53 8.13
CA GLN A 151 10.94 5.10 8.27
C GLN A 151 11.94 6.17 7.81
N ASN A 152 11.64 6.84 6.69
CA ASN A 152 12.41 7.98 6.20
C ASN A 152 11.48 9.01 5.52
N PRO A 153 11.21 10.15 6.17
CA PRO A 153 10.39 11.22 5.62
C PRO A 153 10.86 11.76 4.26
N GLU A 154 12.14 11.62 3.91
CA GLU A 154 12.68 12.01 2.60
C GLU A 154 12.01 11.27 1.43
N ALA A 155 11.43 10.08 1.69
CA ALA A 155 10.64 9.35 0.70
C ALA A 155 9.49 10.22 0.13
N LEU A 156 8.94 11.15 0.91
CA LEU A 156 7.87 12.05 0.47
C LEU A 156 8.30 13.00 -0.64
N SER A 157 9.59 13.24 -0.84
CA SER A 157 10.10 13.98 -2.00
C SER A 157 9.70 13.34 -3.34
N LYS A 158 9.39 12.04 -3.33
CA LYS A 158 8.97 11.24 -4.48
C LYS A 158 7.48 10.92 -4.48
N ALA A 159 6.76 11.20 -3.40
CA ALA A 159 5.31 11.08 -3.37
C ALA A 159 4.69 11.99 -4.43
N SER A 160 3.53 11.58 -4.94
CA SER A 160 2.78 12.41 -5.87
C SER A 160 2.40 13.77 -5.26
N MET A 161 2.22 14.77 -6.12
CA MET A 161 1.68 16.06 -5.70
C MET A 161 0.30 15.92 -5.04
N ARG A 162 -0.53 14.98 -5.50
CA ARG A 162 -1.84 14.71 -4.91
C ARG A 162 -1.73 14.34 -3.44
N LEU A 163 -0.80 13.45 -3.08
CA LEU A 163 -0.58 13.08 -1.68
C LEU A 163 0.04 14.22 -0.88
N ARG A 164 1.04 14.91 -1.43
CA ARG A 164 1.71 16.02 -0.73
C ARG A 164 0.82 17.23 -0.49
N GLU A 165 -0.21 17.42 -1.32
CA GLU A 165 -1.23 18.46 -1.18
C GLU A 165 -2.49 17.95 -0.42
N ASP A 166 -2.53 16.68 0.00
CA ASP A 166 -3.66 16.11 0.75
C ASP A 166 -3.51 16.43 2.25
N PRO A 167 -4.39 17.28 2.82
CA PRO A 167 -4.28 17.67 4.22
C PRO A 167 -4.50 16.49 5.18
N GLU A 168 -5.32 15.50 4.84
CA GLU A 168 -5.57 14.33 5.70
C GLU A 168 -4.36 13.41 5.74
N PHE A 169 -3.75 13.14 4.58
CA PHE A 169 -2.54 12.32 4.48
C PHE A 169 -1.37 12.99 5.19
N MET A 170 -1.09 14.25 4.86
CA MET A 170 0.04 14.97 5.45
C MET A 170 -0.14 15.21 6.96
N LEU A 171 -1.38 15.37 7.44
CA LEU A 171 -1.65 15.43 8.89
C LEU A 171 -1.24 14.13 9.60
N LYS A 172 -1.53 12.96 9.01
CA LYS A 172 -1.13 11.67 9.61
C LYS A 172 0.39 11.59 9.74
N ILE A 173 1.12 12.00 8.71
CA ILE A 173 2.58 11.96 8.72
C ILE A 173 3.16 13.00 9.69
N CYS A 174 2.71 14.25 9.64
CA CYS A 174 3.24 15.32 10.51
C CYS A 174 3.05 15.03 12.00
N LYS A 175 2.07 14.19 12.38
CA LYS A 175 1.90 13.73 13.76
C LYS A 175 2.99 12.76 14.21
N GLU A 176 3.52 11.95 13.30
CA GLU A 176 4.53 10.94 13.58
C GLU A 176 5.95 11.46 13.30
N CYS A 177 6.10 12.41 12.37
CA CYS A 177 7.38 12.90 11.88
C CYS A 177 7.42 14.44 11.86
N SER A 178 8.21 15.05 12.73
CA SER A 178 8.30 16.52 12.88
C SER A 178 8.91 17.24 11.67
N ASN A 179 9.76 16.57 10.89
CA ASN A 179 10.39 17.10 9.68
C ASN A 179 9.54 16.91 8.41
N ALA A 180 8.34 16.33 8.50
CA ALA A 180 7.49 16.08 7.33
C ALA A 180 6.97 17.37 6.66
N ILE A 181 6.99 18.51 7.38
CA ILE A 181 6.58 19.83 6.88
C ILE A 181 7.35 20.23 5.61
N GLU A 182 8.64 19.88 5.51
CA GLU A 182 9.50 20.22 4.36
C GLU A 182 9.02 19.55 3.06
N PHE A 183 8.24 18.48 3.18
CA PHE A 183 7.72 17.69 2.07
C PHE A 183 6.26 17.96 1.75
N LEU A 184 5.62 18.93 2.42
CA LEU A 184 4.30 19.42 1.99
C LEU A 184 4.35 19.86 0.52
N GLY A 185 3.21 19.76 -0.14
CA GLY A 185 3.03 20.37 -1.45
C GLY A 185 3.13 21.90 -1.34
N PRO A 186 3.59 22.61 -2.38
CA PRO A 186 3.78 24.06 -2.31
C PRO A 186 2.52 24.85 -1.93
N GLN A 187 1.32 24.40 -2.33
CA GLN A 187 0.08 25.10 -1.99
C GLN A 187 -0.22 24.90 -0.49
N LEU A 188 -0.22 23.66 -0.02
CA LEU A 188 -0.46 23.34 1.39
C LEU A 188 0.60 23.93 2.32
N LEU A 189 1.87 23.99 1.88
CA LEU A 189 2.94 24.66 2.63
C LEU A 189 2.69 26.17 2.75
N THR A 190 2.25 26.82 1.66
CA THR A 190 1.88 28.24 1.68
C THR A 190 0.69 28.49 2.60
N ASP A 191 -0.30 27.61 2.58
CA ASP A 191 -1.49 27.66 3.42
C ASP A 191 -1.16 27.48 4.91
N VAL A 192 -0.22 26.58 5.24
CA VAL A 192 0.30 26.41 6.62
C VAL A 192 1.06 27.67 7.07
N GLY A 193 1.93 28.22 6.22
CA GLY A 193 2.69 29.44 6.53
C GLY A 193 3.54 29.29 7.81
N GLU A 194 3.39 30.24 8.74
CA GLU A 194 4.09 30.25 10.04
C GLU A 194 3.35 29.47 11.14
N ASN A 195 2.19 28.88 10.84
CA ASN A 195 1.41 28.15 11.83
C ASN A 195 2.07 26.81 12.17
N ASP A 196 1.76 26.27 13.36
CA ASP A 196 2.07 24.87 13.66
C ASP A 196 1.37 23.95 12.62
N PRO A 197 2.11 23.12 11.88
CA PRO A 197 1.53 22.33 10.80
C PRO A 197 0.45 21.37 11.27
N VAL A 198 0.65 20.72 12.42
CA VAL A 198 -0.30 19.74 12.96
C VAL A 198 -1.58 20.44 13.39
N GLU A 199 -1.49 21.59 14.06
CA GLU A 199 -2.63 22.40 14.45
C GLU A 199 -3.41 22.92 13.24
N TYR A 200 -2.72 23.51 12.26
CA TYR A 200 -3.32 24.02 11.03
C TYR A 200 -4.06 22.91 10.28
N LEU A 201 -3.36 21.81 9.99
CA LEU A 201 -3.93 20.68 9.23
C LEU A 201 -5.08 20.02 9.99
N THR A 202 -5.01 19.93 11.32
CA THR A 202 -6.12 19.41 12.14
C THR A 202 -7.38 20.25 11.96
N LYS A 203 -7.26 21.58 12.03
CA LYS A 203 -8.38 22.50 11.81
C LYS A 203 -8.90 22.40 10.37
N ARG A 204 -8.00 22.36 9.39
CA ARG A 204 -8.36 22.23 7.96
C ARG A 204 -9.20 20.98 7.70
N VAL A 205 -8.72 19.82 8.15
CA VAL A 205 -9.40 18.54 8.00
C VAL A 205 -10.76 18.51 8.71
N GLN A 206 -10.86 19.11 9.91
CA GLN A 206 -12.15 19.21 10.62
C GLN A 206 -13.15 20.10 9.87
N ASN A 207 -12.70 21.24 9.33
CA ASN A 207 -13.53 22.15 8.56
C ASN A 207 -14.02 21.50 7.25
N ASP A 208 -13.17 20.74 6.55
CA ASP A 208 -13.54 20.03 5.33
C ASP A 208 -14.59 18.93 5.61
N LYS A 209 -14.43 18.20 6.72
CA LYS A 209 -15.44 17.23 7.19
C LYS A 209 -16.77 17.91 7.52
N LEU A 210 -16.74 19.05 8.21
CA LEU A 210 -17.94 19.80 8.54
C LEU A 210 -18.65 20.35 7.29
N ALA A 211 -17.90 20.91 6.34
CA ALA A 211 -18.43 21.42 5.08
C ALA A 211 -19.14 20.32 4.28
N LYS A 212 -18.53 19.12 4.21
CA LYS A 212 -19.13 17.96 3.56
C LYS A 212 -20.41 17.49 4.28
N GLN A 213 -20.41 17.46 5.60
CA GLN A 213 -21.63 17.11 6.36
C GLN A 213 -22.76 18.13 6.19
N LEU A 214 -22.44 19.42 6.04
CA LEU A 214 -23.43 20.47 5.81
C LEU A 214 -24.04 20.38 4.42
N SER A 215 -23.24 20.07 3.39
CA SER A 215 -23.75 19.91 2.02
C SER A 215 -24.61 18.66 1.83
N GLU A 216 -24.36 17.60 2.61
CA GLU A 216 -25.15 16.37 2.57
C GLU A 216 -26.48 16.46 3.34
N LYS A 217 -26.64 17.44 4.25
CA LYS A 217 -27.88 17.62 5.00
C LYS A 217 -28.98 18.24 4.11
N PRO A 218 -30.19 17.67 4.06
CA PRO A 218 -31.29 18.26 3.32
C PRO A 218 -31.64 19.63 3.90
N ILE A 219 -31.66 20.66 3.04
CA ILE A 219 -32.12 22.00 3.41
C ILE A 219 -33.52 21.95 4.02
N THR A 220 -33.69 22.65 5.13
CA THR A 220 -34.96 22.66 5.87
C THR A 220 -36.06 23.34 5.07
N LYS A 221 -37.33 23.08 5.40
CA LYS A 221 -38.46 23.79 4.79
C LYS A 221 -38.34 25.32 4.94
N ALA A 222 -37.81 25.80 6.06
CA ALA A 222 -37.59 27.22 6.29
C ALA A 222 -36.51 27.80 5.38
N GLN A 223 -35.40 27.06 5.17
CA GLN A 223 -34.35 27.47 4.24
C GLN A 223 -34.85 27.49 2.79
N ARG A 224 -35.58 26.45 2.35
CA ARG A 224 -36.22 26.44 1.02
C ARG A 224 -37.13 27.65 0.80
N LEU A 225 -37.96 27.97 1.80
CA LEU A 225 -38.86 29.11 1.71
C LEU A 225 -38.09 30.45 1.68
N SER A 226 -36.95 30.54 2.37
CA SER A 226 -36.08 31.73 2.33
C SER A 226 -35.48 31.91 0.94
N ASP A 227 -34.91 30.85 0.37
CA ASP A 227 -34.30 30.86 -0.97
C ASP A 227 -35.35 31.21 -2.04
N GLU A 228 -36.56 30.63 -1.94
CA GLU A 228 -37.69 30.94 -2.83
C GLU A 228 -38.14 32.41 -2.75
N LEU A 229 -38.07 33.03 -1.58
CA LEU A 229 -38.43 34.45 -1.39
C LEU A 229 -37.31 35.39 -1.86
N GLU A 230 -36.04 34.99 -1.78
CA GLU A 230 -34.92 35.79 -2.29
C GLU A 230 -34.91 35.88 -3.83
N ASP A 231 -35.43 34.86 -4.52
CA ASP A 231 -35.58 34.83 -5.98
C ASP A 231 -36.84 35.58 -6.49
N GLU A 232 -37.79 35.94 -5.62
CA GLU A 232 -38.97 36.69 -6.01
C GLU A 232 -38.70 38.21 -6.03
N ASP A 233 -38.77 38.80 -7.23
CA ASP A 233 -38.62 40.25 -7.43
C ASP A 233 -39.86 40.99 -6.87
N PHE A 234 -39.80 41.40 -5.60
CA PHE A 234 -40.85 42.10 -4.86
C PHE A 234 -41.10 43.53 -5.38
N THR A 235 -41.51 43.65 -6.63
CA THR A 235 -42.03 44.90 -7.18
C THR A 235 -43.43 45.16 -6.64
N TYR A 236 -43.53 46.13 -5.72
CA TYR A 236 -44.80 46.56 -5.15
C TYR A 236 -45.78 47.03 -6.24
N LYS A 237 -46.88 46.31 -6.43
CA LYS A 237 -47.99 46.75 -7.29
C LYS A 237 -49.05 47.46 -6.43
N PRO A 238 -49.22 48.79 -6.56
CA PRO A 238 -50.22 49.51 -5.77
C PRO A 238 -51.64 49.02 -6.11
N ALA A 239 -52.42 48.75 -5.07
CA ALA A 239 -53.79 48.27 -5.19
C ALA A 239 -54.71 49.36 -5.79
N ILE A 240 -55.30 49.08 -6.95
CA ILE A 240 -56.31 49.95 -7.57
C ILE A 240 -57.65 49.71 -6.85
N ALA A 241 -57.96 50.53 -5.86
CA ALA A 241 -59.27 50.53 -5.20
C ALA A 241 -60.34 51.07 -6.17
N LYS A 242 -61.12 50.19 -6.80
CA LYS A 242 -62.34 50.58 -7.51
C LYS A 242 -63.45 50.85 -6.49
N THR A 243 -63.70 52.11 -6.19
CA THR A 243 -64.86 52.53 -5.39
C THR A 243 -66.10 52.57 -6.29
N ASN A 244 -66.98 51.57 -6.14
CA ASN A 244 -68.31 51.62 -6.75
C ASN A 244 -69.19 52.58 -5.95
N ARG A 245 -69.26 53.85 -6.39
CA ARG A 245 -70.28 54.80 -5.94
C ARG A 245 -71.61 54.49 -6.64
N THR A 246 -72.53 53.85 -5.94
CA THR A 246 -73.94 53.82 -6.33
C THR A 246 -74.57 55.16 -5.91
N LYS A 247 -75.09 55.93 -6.87
CA LYS A 247 -75.89 57.14 -6.59
C LYS A 247 -77.31 56.73 -6.19
N LEU A 248 -77.87 57.51 -5.26
CA LEU A 248 -79.22 57.49 -4.66
C LEU A 248 -80.33 56.96 -5.58
#